data_AF-A0A6L3MJ00-F1
#
_entry.id   AF-A0A6L3MJ00-F1
#
_cell.length_a   1.000
_cell.length_b   1.000
_cell.length_c   1.000
_cell.angle_alpha   90.00
_cell.angle_beta   90.00
_cell.angle_gamma   90.00
#
_symmetry.space_group_name_H-M   'P 1'
#
loop_
_entity.id
_entity.type
_entity.pdbx_description
1 polymer ?
#
loop_
_entity_poly.entity_id
_entity_poly.type
_entity_poly.pdbx_seq_one_letter_code
_entity_poly.pdbx_strand_id
1 'polypeptide(L)'
;VYTQNTVSAKPGECVKYKITATNEGNADVTNVVISDATPAYTTLKVIASASPVATNATLNTSTAALLDGSTGTVAAEKTPLAPSTSAVLEFVIKVNN
;
A
#
# COMPACT_ATOMS: atom_id res chain seq x y z
N VAL A 1 -10.66 -11.31 11.61
CA VAL A 1 -9.74 -11.07 12.74
C VAL A 1 -8.68 -10.11 12.27
N TYR A 2 -8.49 -8.98 12.94
CA TYR A 2 -7.40 -8.04 12.61
C TYR A 2 -6.23 -8.33 13.53
N THR A 3 -5.10 -8.76 12.97
CA THR A 3 -3.86 -8.95 13.71
C THR A 3 -2.93 -7.79 13.38
N GLN A 4 -2.61 -6.97 14.37
CA GLN A 4 -1.61 -5.91 14.25
C GLN A 4 -0.34 -6.39 14.91
N ASN A 5 0.75 -6.49 14.13
CA ASN A 5 2.07 -6.70 14.70
C ASN A 5 2.68 -5.33 14.96
N THR A 6 3.08 -5.05 16.19
CA THR A 6 3.66 -3.76 16.55
C THR A 6 5.10 -3.69 16.06
N VAL A 7 5.41 -2.71 15.23
CA VAL A 7 6.77 -2.46 14.74
C VAL A 7 7.23 -1.12 15.33
N SER A 8 8.36 -1.12 16.03
CA SER A 8 9.03 0.10 16.50
C SER A 8 10.10 0.53 15.50
N ALA A 9 10.09 1.79 15.10
CA ALA A 9 11.10 2.39 14.24
C ALA A 9 11.57 3.73 14.82
N LYS A 10 12.88 3.96 14.80
CA LYS A 10 13.49 5.24 15.20
C LYS A 10 13.41 6.26 14.06
N PRO A 11 13.55 7.57 14.36
CA PRO A 11 13.81 8.58 13.34
C PRO A 11 14.90 8.13 12.36
N GLY A 12 14.63 8.23 11.06
CA GLY A 12 15.50 7.79 9.98
C GLY A 12 15.30 6.33 9.52
N GLU A 13 14.65 5.47 10.31
CA GLU A 13 14.38 4.07 9.94
C GLU A 13 13.18 3.94 8.99
N CYS A 14 13.12 2.81 8.29
CA CYS A 14 12.05 2.50 7.34
C CYS A 14 11.15 1.38 7.86
N VAL A 15 9.85 1.48 7.57
CA VAL A 15 8.82 0.49 7.89
C VAL A 15 8.16 0.05 6.59
N LYS A 16 8.09 -1.26 6.35
CA LYS A 16 7.42 -1.84 5.18
C LYS A 16 5.99 -2.25 5.55
N TYR A 17 5.03 -1.77 4.77
CA TYR A 17 3.62 -2.10 4.85
C TYR A 17 3.26 -3.13 3.78
N LYS A 18 2.37 -4.05 4.13
CA LYS A 18 1.72 -4.98 3.20
C LYS A 18 0.25 -5.06 3.54
N ILE A 19 -0.60 -4.63 2.61
CA ILE A 19 -2.04 -4.67 2.73
C ILE A 19 -2.56 -5.69 1.72
N THR A 20 -3.31 -6.68 2.21
CA THR A 20 -3.91 -7.74 1.37
C THR A 20 -5.43 -7.61 1.45
N ALA A 21 -6.07 -7.40 0.30
CA ALA A 21 -7.52 -7.49 0.16
C ALA A 21 -7.86 -8.82 -0.54
N THR A 22 -8.68 -9.65 0.07
CA THR A 22 -9.10 -10.96 -0.47
C THR A 22 -10.60 -10.94 -0.76
N ASN A 23 -10.99 -11.40 -1.95
CA ASN A 23 -12.39 -11.66 -2.25
C ASN A 23 -12.77 -13.06 -1.72
N GLU A 24 -13.36 -13.12 -0.54
CA GLU A 24 -13.86 -14.36 0.07
C GLU A 24 -15.25 -14.78 -0.44
N GLY A 25 -15.83 -14.01 -1.38
CA GLY A 25 -17.11 -14.29 -1.99
C GLY A 25 -17.03 -15.30 -3.14
N ASN A 26 -18.19 -15.55 -3.75
CA ASN A 26 -18.35 -16.45 -4.90
C ASN A 26 -18.62 -15.72 -6.23
N ALA A 27 -18.58 -14.39 -6.23
CA ALA A 27 -18.74 -13.55 -7.42
C ALA A 27 -17.62 -12.50 -7.51
N ASP A 28 -17.43 -11.94 -8.69
CA ASP A 28 -16.47 -10.85 -8.92
C ASP A 28 -16.82 -9.61 -8.10
N VAL A 29 -15.82 -9.03 -7.43
CA VAL A 29 -15.94 -7.73 -6.78
C VAL A 29 -15.38 -6.67 -7.73
N THR A 30 -16.18 -5.63 -8.00
CA THR A 30 -15.76 -4.49 -8.81
C THR A 30 -15.35 -3.32 -7.91
N ASN A 31 -14.54 -2.41 -8.46
CA ASN A 31 -14.11 -1.18 -7.77
C ASN A 31 -13.38 -1.43 -6.44
N VAL A 32 -12.47 -2.42 -6.40
CA VAL A 32 -11.61 -2.62 -5.23
C VAL A 32 -10.55 -1.53 -5.21
N VAL A 33 -10.53 -0.76 -4.12
CA VAL A 33 -9.50 0.26 -3.85
C VAL A 33 -8.82 -0.10 -2.54
N ILE A 34 -7.51 -0.29 -2.59
CA ILE A 34 -6.64 -0.44 -1.41
C ILE A 34 -5.91 0.89 -1.26
N SER A 35 -6.11 1.60 -0.16
CA SER A 35 -5.46 2.90 0.06
C SER A 35 -5.00 3.05 1.50
N ASP A 36 -3.85 3.67 1.68
CA ASP A 36 -3.31 4.05 3.00
C ASP A 36 -2.55 5.36 2.89
N ALA A 37 -2.53 6.14 3.97
CA ALA A 37 -1.83 7.42 4.03
C ALA A 37 -0.44 7.25 4.64
N THR A 38 0.54 8.04 4.19
CA THR A 38 1.79 8.23 4.94
C THR A 38 1.46 8.93 6.26
N PRO A 39 1.66 8.31 7.44
CA PRO A 39 1.37 8.96 8.71
C PRO A 39 2.18 10.25 8.92
N ALA A 40 1.72 11.10 9.85
CA ALA A 40 2.48 12.27 10.26
C ALA A 40 3.92 11.89 10.66
N TYR A 41 4.87 12.75 10.34
CA TYR A 41 6.31 12.53 10.56
C TYR A 41 6.92 11.36 9.79
N THR A 42 6.28 10.92 8.71
CA THR A 42 6.82 9.91 7.81
C THR A 42 6.70 10.37 6.35
N THR A 43 7.52 9.81 5.48
CA THR A 43 7.47 10.03 4.03
C THR A 43 7.53 8.70 3.29
N LEU A 44 6.94 8.62 2.11
CA LEU A 44 7.11 7.47 1.21
C LEU A 44 8.59 7.29 0.86
N LYS A 45 9.07 6.04 0.95
CA LYS A 45 10.39 5.63 0.46
C LYS A 45 10.20 4.85 -0.84
N VAL A 46 10.70 5.40 -1.96
CA VAL A 46 10.66 4.72 -3.25
C VAL A 46 11.88 3.81 -3.39
N ILE A 47 11.63 2.57 -3.76
CA ILE A 47 12.65 1.53 -3.96
C ILE A 47 12.28 0.82 -5.26
N ALA A 48 13.22 0.80 -6.21
CA ALA A 48 13.00 0.17 -7.52
C ALA A 48 12.45 -1.26 -7.35
N SER A 49 11.32 -1.53 -8.01
CA SER A 49 10.60 -2.82 -7.99
C SER A 49 10.10 -3.30 -6.62
N ALA A 50 10.20 -2.50 -5.55
CA ALA A 50 9.85 -2.92 -4.19
C ALA A 50 8.97 -1.93 -3.42
N SER A 51 8.94 -0.65 -3.80
CA SER A 51 8.08 0.35 -3.16
C SER A 51 7.87 1.59 -4.02
N PRO A 52 6.61 2.05 -4.18
CA PRO A 52 5.38 1.28 -3.98
C PRO A 52 5.26 0.18 -5.06
N VAL A 53 4.64 -0.94 -4.72
CA VAL A 53 4.33 -2.02 -5.65
C VAL A 53 2.95 -2.59 -5.38
N ALA A 54 2.21 -2.91 -6.44
CA ALA A 54 0.93 -3.58 -6.36
C ALA A 54 1.00 -4.94 -7.08
N THR A 55 0.44 -5.97 -6.47
CA THR A 55 0.30 -7.32 -7.06
C THR A 55 -1.17 -7.61 -7.28
N ASN A 56 -1.53 -8.07 -8.48
CA ASN A 56 -2.92 -8.28 -8.91
C ASN A 56 -3.81 -7.01 -8.74
N ALA A 57 -3.17 -5.84 -8.79
CA ALA A 57 -3.78 -4.52 -8.75
C ALA A 57 -2.85 -3.54 -9.47
N THR A 58 -3.35 -2.34 -9.75
CA THR A 58 -2.59 -1.27 -10.42
C THR A 58 -2.46 -0.09 -9.46
N LEU A 59 -1.26 0.45 -9.30
CA LEU A 59 -1.05 1.64 -8.47
C LEU A 59 -1.85 2.82 -9.03
N ASN A 60 -2.56 3.54 -8.16
CA ASN A 60 -3.17 4.81 -8.51
C ASN A 60 -2.10 5.91 -8.41
N THR A 61 -1.61 6.34 -9.57
CA THR A 61 -0.68 7.46 -9.69
C THR A 61 -1.47 8.75 -9.92
N SER A 62 -2.06 9.29 -8.85
CA SER A 62 -2.60 10.66 -8.90
C SER A 62 -1.49 11.67 -9.23
N THR A 63 -1.85 12.91 -9.57
CA THR A 63 -0.99 13.94 -10.18
C THR A 63 0.28 14.32 -9.41
N ALA A 64 0.40 13.91 -8.15
CA ALA A 64 1.69 13.82 -7.47
C ALA A 64 2.24 12.41 -7.69
N ALA A 65 3.14 12.27 -8.66
CA ALA A 65 3.86 11.00 -8.85
C ALA A 65 4.37 10.51 -7.49
N LEU A 66 4.28 9.19 -7.25
CA LEU A 66 4.78 8.55 -6.03
C LEU A 66 6.33 8.63 -6.04
N LEU A 67 6.86 9.79 -5.67
CA LEU A 67 8.29 10.09 -5.61
C LEU A 67 8.84 9.83 -4.21
N ASP A 68 10.15 9.59 -4.12
CA ASP A 68 10.84 9.45 -2.84
C ASP A 68 10.67 10.73 -2.01
N GLY A 69 10.26 10.59 -0.75
CA GLY A 69 9.98 11.71 0.14
C GLY A 69 8.56 12.28 0.05
N SER A 70 7.70 11.77 -0.84
CA SER A 70 6.31 12.24 -0.93
C SER A 70 5.51 11.94 0.33
N THR A 71 4.52 12.78 0.62
CA THR A 71 3.49 12.52 1.63
C THR A 71 2.14 12.43 0.94
N GLY A 72 1.18 11.76 1.57
CA GLY A 72 -0.17 11.61 1.05
C GLY A 72 -0.62 10.16 1.00
N THR A 73 -1.56 9.87 0.09
CA THR A 73 -2.15 8.54 -0.06
C THR A 73 -1.37 7.69 -1.05
N VAL A 74 -1.03 6.47 -0.66
CA VAL A 74 -0.60 5.39 -1.55
C VAL A 74 -1.82 4.51 -1.80
N ALA A 75 -2.20 4.33 -3.06
CA ALA A 75 -3.36 3.54 -3.41
C ALA A 75 -3.10 2.60 -4.58
N ALA A 76 -3.86 1.50 -4.62
CA ALA A 76 -3.91 0.56 -5.73
C ALA A 76 -5.36 0.15 -5.98
N GLU A 77 -5.69 -0.09 -7.24
CA GLU A 77 -7.04 -0.42 -7.68
C GLU A 77 -7.05 -1.74 -8.45
N LYS A 78 -8.14 -2.50 -8.27
CA LYS A 78 -8.40 -3.73 -9.01
C LYS A 78 -9.88 -3.81 -9.37
N THR A 79 -10.15 -3.93 -10.67
CA THR A 79 -11.50 -4.19 -11.18
C THR A 79 -11.42 -5.12 -12.39
N PRO A 80 -12.10 -6.29 -12.40
CA PRO A 80 -12.67 -6.99 -11.23
C PRO A 80 -11.60 -7.71 -10.39
N LEU A 81 -11.94 -8.03 -9.13
CA LEU A 81 -11.23 -8.99 -8.28
C LEU A 81 -12.05 -10.29 -8.18
N ALA A 82 -11.54 -11.36 -8.79
CA ALA A 82 -12.23 -12.65 -8.89
C ALA A 82 -12.35 -13.37 -7.53
N PRO A 83 -13.33 -14.28 -7.36
CA PRO A 83 -13.48 -15.12 -6.17
C PRO A 83 -12.19 -15.81 -5.75
N SER A 84 -11.94 -15.88 -4.44
CA SER A 84 -10.77 -16.52 -3.83
C SER A 84 -9.41 -15.97 -4.27
N THR A 85 -9.38 -14.78 -4.88
CA THR A 85 -8.13 -14.07 -5.24
C THR A 85 -7.89 -12.89 -4.32
N SER A 86 -6.61 -12.48 -4.23
CA SER A 86 -6.21 -11.32 -3.45
C SER A 86 -5.54 -10.26 -4.32
N ALA A 87 -5.76 -9.00 -3.98
CA ALA A 87 -4.96 -7.86 -4.42
C ALA A 87 -4.05 -7.43 -3.26
N VAL A 88 -2.81 -7.07 -3.56
CA VAL A 88 -1.82 -6.69 -2.54
C VAL A 88 -1.20 -5.35 -2.89
N LEU A 89 -1.13 -4.46 -1.90
CA LEU A 89 -0.38 -3.22 -1.94
C LEU A 89 0.78 -3.29 -0.94
N GLU A 90 2.00 -3.05 -1.41
CA GLU A 90 3.19 -2.92 -0.58
C GLU A 90 3.86 -1.57 -0.80
N PHE A 91 4.25 -0.93 0.29
CA PHE A 91 5.03 0.31 0.25
C PHE A 91 5.87 0.45 1.51
N VAL A 92 6.93 1.24 1.41
CA VAL A 92 7.83 1.54 2.51
C VAL A 92 7.66 3.01 2.89
N ILE A 93 7.52 3.28 4.17
CA ILE A 93 7.61 4.64 4.71
C ILE A 93 8.92 4.78 5.48
N LYS A 94 9.47 5.99 5.50
CA LYS A 94 10.61 6.37 6.33
C LYS A 94 10.12 7.30 7.42
N VAL A 95 10.55 7.07 8.67
CA VAL A 95 10.34 8.00 9.78
C VAL A 95 11.29 9.18 9.59
N ASN A 96 10.77 10.39 9.67
CA ASN A 96 11.56 11.61 9.50
C ASN A 96 12.56 11.77 10.66
N ASN A 97 13.68 12.46 10.40
CA ASN A 97 14.67 12.81 11.43
C ASN A 97 14.18 13.95 12.31
#